data_AF-A0A392N218-F1
#
_entry.id   AF-A0A392N218-F1
#
_cell.length_a   1.000
_cell.length_b   1.000
_cell.length_c   1.000
_cell.angle_alpha   90.00
_cell.angle_beta   90.00
_cell.angle_gamma   90.00
#
_symmetry.space_group_name_H-M   'P 1'
#
loop_
_entity.id
_entity.type
_entity.pdbx_description
1 polymer ?
#
loop_
_entity_poly.entity_id
_entity_poly.type
_entity_poly.pdbx_seq_one_letter_code
_entity_poly.pdbx_strand_id
1 'polypeptide(L)'
;VGGLGDVVSGLSKALQKKGHLVEIVLPKYDCMQYDRIGDIRALDVVIESYFDGQLFKNKIWVGTVEGLPVYFIEPHHPDKFFWRGDFYGERDDFRRFSYFSRVALEFLLQAGKKPDIIHCHDWQTAFIAPLYWDIYVPKGLNSARICFTCHNFEYQGTAPASELESCGLDSHHLNRPDRMQDNSAHDRVNSVKVY
;
A
#
# COMPACT_ATOMS: atom_id res chain seq x y z
N VAL A 1 -11.36 -8.00 -0.32
CA VAL A 1 -12.27 -9.18 -0.21
C VAL A 1 -12.31 -9.66 1.23
N GLY A 2 -13.37 -10.38 1.63
CA GLY A 2 -13.52 -10.94 2.97
C GLY A 2 -13.68 -9.89 4.07
N GLY A 3 -13.54 -10.32 5.34
CA GLY A 3 -13.79 -9.49 6.51
C GLY A 3 -12.95 -8.21 6.59
N LEU A 4 -11.73 -8.21 6.04
CA LEU A 4 -10.92 -7.00 5.92
C LEU A 4 -11.64 -5.91 5.10
N GLY A 5 -12.24 -6.28 3.96
CA GLY A 5 -12.99 -5.35 3.12
C GLY A 5 -14.20 -4.77 3.84
N ASP A 6 -14.92 -5.60 4.60
CA ASP A 6 -16.08 -5.18 5.37
C ASP A 6 -15.69 -4.20 6.49
N VAL A 7 -14.57 -4.45 7.18
CA VAL A 7 -14.05 -3.54 8.21
C VAL A 7 -13.63 -2.20 7.60
N VAL A 8 -12.91 -2.20 6.47
CA VAL A 8 -12.49 -0.95 5.81
C VAL A 8 -13.69 -0.14 5.35
N SER A 9 -14.71 -0.76 4.73
CA SER A 9 -15.93 -0.05 4.33
C SER A 9 -16.69 0.51 5.55
N GLY A 10 -16.90 -0.32 6.58
CA GLY A 10 -17.61 0.07 7.80
C GLY A 10 -16.93 1.22 8.55
N LEU A 11 -15.62 1.12 8.76
CA LEU A 11 -14.83 2.17 9.41
C LEU A 11 -14.86 3.46 8.61
N SER A 12 -14.65 3.37 7.29
CA SER A 12 -14.63 4.55 6.40
C SER A 12 -15.95 5.29 6.42
N LYS A 13 -17.09 4.57 6.35
CA LYS A 13 -18.43 5.17 6.50
C LYS A 13 -18.62 5.82 7.86
N ALA A 14 -18.16 5.18 8.93
CA ALA A 14 -18.28 5.73 10.28
C ALA A 14 -17.48 7.03 10.45
N LEU A 15 -16.27 7.11 9.88
CA LEU A 15 -15.45 8.31 9.87
C LEU A 15 -16.06 9.42 9.02
N GLN A 16 -16.61 9.10 7.84
CA GLN A 16 -17.31 10.07 6.99
C GLN A 16 -18.53 10.67 7.69
N LYS A 17 -19.31 9.85 8.41
CA LYS A 17 -20.45 10.33 9.24
C LYS A 17 -20.02 11.26 10.38
N LYS A 18 -18.77 11.17 10.83
CA LYS A 18 -18.18 12.10 11.82
C LYS A 18 -17.59 13.37 11.18
N GLY A 19 -17.74 13.55 9.87
CA GLY A 19 -17.29 14.75 9.15
C GLY A 19 -15.86 14.66 8.61
N HIS A 20 -15.21 13.50 8.66
CA HIS A 20 -13.88 13.33 8.06
C HIS A 20 -13.98 13.08 6.55
N LEU A 21 -13.02 13.63 5.80
CA LEU A 21 -12.79 13.24 4.42
C LEU A 21 -12.02 11.93 4.41
N VAL A 22 -12.61 10.89 3.83
CA VAL A 22 -12.04 9.55 3.78
C VAL A 22 -11.90 9.13 2.33
N GLU A 23 -10.66 8.80 1.94
CA GLU A 23 -10.33 8.24 0.63
C GLU A 23 -9.70 6.86 0.84
N ILE A 24 -10.12 5.88 0.05
CA ILE A 24 -9.57 4.52 0.11
C ILE A 24 -8.67 4.31 -1.10
N VAL A 25 -7.48 3.75 -0.91
CA VAL A 25 -6.56 3.40 -2.00
C VAL A 25 -6.38 1.88 -2.04
N LEU A 26 -6.64 1.27 -3.19
CA LEU A 26 -6.54 -0.18 -3.39
C LEU A 26 -5.69 -0.52 -4.63
N PRO A 27 -5.06 -1.70 -4.69
CA PRO A 27 -4.57 -2.24 -5.95
C PRO A 27 -5.74 -2.52 -6.90
N LYS A 28 -5.54 -2.28 -8.19
CA LYS A 28 -6.50 -2.61 -9.24
C LYS A 28 -6.31 -4.08 -9.68
N TYR A 29 -6.93 -4.99 -8.94
CA TYR A 29 -6.95 -6.43 -9.27
C TYR A 29 -7.80 -6.75 -10.52
N ASP A 30 -7.28 -7.57 -11.43
CA ASP A 30 -8.00 -8.04 -12.62
C ASP A 30 -9.25 -8.89 -12.31
N CYS A 31 -9.31 -9.51 -11.14
CA CYS A 31 -10.43 -10.33 -10.68
C CYS A 31 -11.50 -9.60 -9.84
N MET A 32 -11.46 -8.26 -9.76
CA MET A 32 -12.50 -7.49 -9.05
C MET A 32 -13.79 -7.31 -9.87
N GLN A 33 -14.91 -7.22 -9.14
CA GLN A 33 -16.23 -6.94 -9.69
C GLN A 33 -16.42 -5.42 -9.88
N TYR A 34 -15.89 -4.90 -11.00
CA TYR A 34 -15.91 -3.46 -11.31
C TYR A 34 -17.30 -2.91 -11.64
N ASP A 35 -18.23 -3.76 -12.02
CA ASP A 35 -19.65 -3.44 -12.22
C ASP A 35 -20.34 -2.91 -10.97
N ARG A 36 -19.77 -3.18 -9.78
CA ARG A 36 -20.27 -2.69 -8.49
C ARG A 36 -19.68 -1.34 -8.07
N ILE A 37 -18.80 -0.76 -8.87
CA ILE A 37 -18.14 0.51 -8.58
C ILE A 37 -18.81 1.61 -9.41
N GLY A 38 -19.41 2.58 -8.72
CA GLY A 38 -20.04 3.72 -9.38
C GLY A 38 -18.99 4.66 -9.99
N ASP A 39 -19.31 5.23 -11.15
CA ASP A 39 -18.53 6.27 -11.83
C ASP A 39 -17.04 5.95 -12.00
N ILE A 40 -16.70 4.68 -12.19
CA ILE A 40 -15.30 4.28 -12.34
C ILE A 40 -14.71 4.88 -13.62
N ARG A 41 -13.61 5.61 -13.47
CA ARG A 41 -12.89 6.22 -14.59
C ARG A 41 -11.40 6.36 -14.30
N ALA A 42 -10.63 6.33 -15.37
CA ALA A 42 -9.22 6.68 -15.31
C ALA A 42 -9.06 8.18 -15.05
N LEU A 43 -8.10 8.54 -14.22
CA LEU A 43 -7.60 9.90 -14.12
C LEU A 43 -6.59 10.14 -15.26
N ASP A 44 -6.54 11.37 -15.74
CA ASP A 44 -5.52 11.81 -16.70
C ASP A 44 -4.21 12.15 -15.99
N VAL A 45 -3.69 11.16 -15.25
CA VAL A 45 -2.43 11.22 -14.54
C VAL A 45 -1.74 9.87 -14.64
N VAL A 46 -0.43 9.92 -14.89
CA VAL A 46 0.43 8.74 -14.86
C VAL A 46 1.43 8.94 -13.73
N ILE A 47 1.46 7.98 -12.81
CA ILE A 47 2.36 8.01 -11.66
C ILE A 47 3.57 7.12 -11.97
N GLU A 48 4.76 7.70 -11.93
CA GLU A 48 6.00 6.93 -12.03
C GLU A 48 6.49 6.56 -10.63
N SER A 49 6.88 5.30 -10.45
CA SER A 49 7.41 4.79 -9.18
C SER A 49 8.61 3.90 -9.40
N TYR A 50 9.59 4.02 -8.50
CA TYR A 50 10.79 3.20 -8.53
C TYR A 50 10.52 1.78 -8.08
N PHE A 51 11.12 0.81 -8.77
CA PHE A 51 11.27 -0.56 -8.29
C PHE A 51 12.50 -1.20 -8.95
N ASP A 52 13.32 -1.94 -8.21
CA ASP A 52 14.52 -2.64 -8.71
C ASP A 52 15.42 -1.81 -9.64
N GLY A 53 15.72 -0.57 -9.24
CA GLY A 53 16.61 0.30 -10.01
C GLY A 53 15.95 1.00 -11.21
N GLN A 54 14.66 0.80 -11.47
CA GLN A 54 13.95 1.34 -12.63
C GLN A 54 12.68 2.10 -12.23
N LEU A 55 12.21 3.00 -13.11
CA LEU A 55 10.93 3.68 -12.94
C LEU A 55 9.85 2.99 -13.79
N PHE A 56 8.71 2.70 -13.17
CA PHE A 56 7.57 2.09 -13.81
C PHE A 56 6.35 3.01 -13.75
N LYS A 57 5.59 3.04 -14.84
CA LYS A 57 4.35 3.82 -14.95
C LYS A 57 3.20 3.09 -14.29
N ASN A 58 2.29 3.86 -13.71
CA ASN A 58 1.09 3.37 -13.03
C ASN A 58 -0.08 4.26 -13.42
N LYS A 59 -1.23 3.64 -13.66
CA LYS A 59 -2.45 4.35 -13.98
C LYS A 59 -3.34 4.43 -12.73
N ILE A 60 -3.91 5.61 -12.49
CA ILE A 60 -4.81 5.82 -11.36
C ILE A 60 -6.24 5.86 -11.87
N TRP A 61 -7.10 5.10 -11.21
CA TRP A 61 -8.54 5.12 -11.42
C TRP A 61 -9.21 5.65 -10.17
N VAL A 62 -10.37 6.26 -10.35
CA VAL A 62 -11.24 6.68 -9.25
C VAL A 62 -12.63 6.12 -9.49
N GLY A 63 -13.33 5.80 -8.42
CA GLY A 63 -14.74 5.44 -8.43
C GLY A 63 -15.36 5.61 -7.05
N THR A 64 -16.62 5.25 -6.93
CA THR A 64 -17.39 5.35 -5.69
C THR A 64 -17.90 3.98 -5.27
N VAL A 65 -17.66 3.61 -4.02
CA VAL A 65 -18.19 2.38 -3.41
C VAL A 65 -19.00 2.77 -2.19
N GLU A 66 -20.32 2.55 -2.24
CA GLU A 66 -21.24 2.85 -1.14
C GLU A 66 -21.12 4.29 -0.59
N GLY A 67 -20.87 5.26 -1.48
CA GLY A 67 -20.71 6.69 -1.13
C GLY A 67 -19.28 7.10 -0.71
N LEU A 68 -18.32 6.16 -0.72
CA LEU A 68 -16.92 6.43 -0.41
C LEU A 68 -16.09 6.58 -1.69
N PRO A 69 -15.22 7.60 -1.79
CA PRO A 69 -14.29 7.71 -2.89
C PRO A 69 -13.17 6.67 -2.76
N VAL A 70 -12.97 5.89 -3.82
CA VAL A 70 -11.97 4.83 -3.89
C VAL A 70 -11.06 5.07 -5.09
N TYR A 71 -9.76 5.08 -4.85
CA TYR A 71 -8.72 5.10 -5.87
C TYR A 71 -8.18 3.69 -6.09
N PHE A 72 -7.99 3.33 -7.35
CA PHE A 72 -7.37 2.07 -7.73
C PHE A 72 -6.07 2.34 -8.47
N ILE A 73 -4.99 1.73 -7.97
CA ILE A 73 -3.68 1.78 -8.60
C ILE A 73 -3.56 0.60 -9.54
N GLU A 74 -3.39 0.85 -10.83
CA GLU A 74 -3.10 -0.14 -11.86
C GLU A 74 -1.61 -0.12 -12.21
N PRO A 75 -0.81 -1.08 -11.71
CA PRO A 75 0.60 -1.18 -12.07
C PRO A 75 0.81 -1.57 -13.52
N HIS A 76 1.69 -0.87 -14.22
CA HIS A 76 2.22 -1.33 -15.51
C HIS A 76 3.64 -1.91 -15.33
N HIS A 77 3.81 -2.75 -14.30
CA HIS A 77 5.04 -3.52 -14.07
C HIS A 77 5.07 -4.78 -14.97
N PRO A 78 6.23 -5.18 -15.54
CA PRO A 78 6.34 -6.35 -16.41
C PRO A 78 5.89 -7.67 -15.74
N ASP A 79 6.04 -7.78 -14.43
CA ASP A 79 5.60 -8.95 -13.65
C ASP A 79 4.08 -9.05 -13.48
N LYS A 80 3.32 -8.11 -14.06
CA LYS A 80 1.84 -8.11 -14.04
C LYS A 80 1.28 -8.14 -12.62
N PHE A 81 1.83 -7.33 -11.71
CA PHE A 81 1.32 -7.25 -10.35
C PHE A 81 -0.18 -6.92 -10.34
N PHE A 82 -0.95 -7.73 -9.61
CA PHE A 82 -2.42 -7.63 -9.52
C PHE A 82 -3.19 -7.92 -10.82
N TRP A 83 -2.52 -8.46 -11.85
CA TRP A 83 -3.15 -8.98 -13.07
C TRP A 83 -2.84 -10.47 -13.23
N ARG A 84 -3.31 -11.26 -12.26
CA ARG A 84 -3.01 -12.70 -12.15
C ARG A 84 -4.21 -13.56 -11.75
N GLY A 85 -5.39 -12.96 -11.55
CA GLY A 85 -6.60 -13.67 -11.14
C GLY A 85 -6.77 -13.82 -9.62
N ASP A 86 -5.74 -13.52 -8.81
CA ASP A 86 -5.73 -13.77 -7.37
C ASP A 86 -5.45 -12.52 -6.51
N PHE A 87 -6.16 -12.43 -5.39
CA PHE A 87 -6.00 -11.35 -4.41
C PHE A 87 -4.74 -11.52 -3.55
N TYR A 88 -4.46 -12.74 -3.11
CA TYR A 88 -3.38 -13.09 -2.19
C TYR A 88 -2.85 -14.49 -2.52
N GLY A 89 -1.69 -14.83 -1.97
CA GLY A 89 -1.09 -16.17 -2.07
C GLY A 89 -0.09 -16.32 -3.21
N GLU A 90 0.28 -15.23 -3.89
CA GLU A 90 1.35 -15.29 -4.88
C GLU A 90 2.71 -15.44 -4.17
N ARG A 91 3.64 -16.12 -4.84
CA ARG A 91 5.00 -16.37 -4.31
C ARG A 91 5.77 -15.09 -4.02
N ASP A 92 5.45 -14.01 -4.74
CA ASP A 92 6.08 -12.70 -4.68
C ASP A 92 5.16 -11.64 -4.05
N ASP A 93 4.19 -12.03 -3.21
CA ASP A 93 3.27 -11.06 -2.57
C ASP A 93 4.02 -9.96 -1.81
N PHE A 94 5.15 -10.27 -1.17
CA PHE A 94 6.00 -9.26 -0.53
C PHE A 94 6.39 -8.15 -1.50
N ARG A 95 6.77 -8.51 -2.73
CA ARG A 95 7.15 -7.59 -3.81
C ARG A 95 5.94 -6.86 -4.37
N ARG A 96 4.82 -7.56 -4.60
CA ARG A 96 3.55 -6.96 -5.04
C ARG A 96 3.11 -5.84 -4.10
N PHE A 97 3.13 -6.11 -2.80
CA PHE A 97 2.62 -5.21 -1.77
C PHE A 97 3.60 -4.10 -1.38
N SER A 98 4.92 -4.34 -1.44
CA SER A 98 5.92 -3.27 -1.31
C SER A 98 5.89 -2.31 -2.51
N TYR A 99 5.70 -2.84 -3.72
CA TYR A 99 5.47 -2.05 -4.93
C TYR A 99 4.22 -1.18 -4.78
N PHE A 100 3.07 -1.79 -4.46
CA PHE A 100 1.82 -1.05 -4.25
C PHE A 100 1.95 0.06 -3.21
N SER A 101 2.56 -0.24 -2.06
CA SER A 101 2.77 0.73 -0.99
C SER A 101 3.61 1.93 -1.47
N ARG A 102 4.65 1.68 -2.27
CA ARG A 102 5.46 2.75 -2.84
C ARG A 102 4.70 3.58 -3.86
N VAL A 103 3.94 2.96 -4.76
CA VAL A 103 3.11 3.70 -5.74
C VAL A 103 2.03 4.53 -5.05
N ALA A 104 1.44 4.04 -3.96
CA ALA A 104 0.45 4.80 -3.20
C ALA A 104 1.04 6.10 -2.64
N LEU A 105 2.27 6.07 -2.12
CA LEU A 105 2.97 7.27 -1.65
C LEU A 105 3.41 8.19 -2.79
N GLU A 106 3.87 7.64 -3.93
CA GLU A 106 4.11 8.45 -5.14
C GLU A 106 2.84 9.16 -5.60
N PHE A 107 1.70 8.47 -5.58
CA PHE A 107 0.40 9.06 -5.90
C PHE A 107 0.06 10.22 -4.95
N LEU A 108 0.22 10.05 -3.64
CA LEU A 108 -0.03 11.13 -2.68
C LEU A 108 0.86 12.34 -2.98
N LEU A 109 2.17 12.12 -3.17
CA LEU A 109 3.14 13.17 -3.44
C LEU A 109 2.85 13.90 -4.76
N GLN A 110 2.73 13.17 -5.87
CA GLN A 110 2.58 13.72 -7.22
C GLN A 110 1.20 14.34 -7.46
N ALA A 111 0.14 13.83 -6.80
CA ALA A 111 -1.19 14.45 -6.83
C ALA A 111 -1.33 15.62 -5.84
N GLY A 112 -0.28 15.96 -5.08
CA GLY A 112 -0.29 17.04 -4.10
C GLY A 112 -1.23 16.79 -2.91
N LYS A 113 -1.58 15.52 -2.63
CA LYS A 113 -2.44 15.14 -1.51
C LYS A 113 -1.67 15.24 -0.21
N LYS A 114 -2.30 15.85 0.80
CA LYS A 114 -1.73 16.04 2.14
C LYS A 114 -2.68 15.48 3.20
N PRO A 115 -2.77 14.15 3.35
CA PRO A 115 -3.62 13.57 4.37
C PRO A 115 -3.07 13.89 5.77
N ASP A 116 -3.96 14.00 6.75
CA ASP A 116 -3.60 14.09 8.17
C ASP A 116 -3.23 12.72 8.74
N ILE A 117 -3.87 11.66 8.23
CA ILE A 117 -3.67 10.27 8.66
C ILE A 117 -3.60 9.36 7.44
N ILE A 118 -2.60 8.49 7.39
CA ILE A 118 -2.57 7.33 6.52
C ILE A 118 -2.84 6.09 7.37
N HIS A 119 -3.99 5.45 7.16
CA HIS A 119 -4.39 4.25 7.89
C HIS A 119 -4.06 3.01 7.06
N CYS A 120 -3.05 2.27 7.52
CA CYS A 120 -2.56 1.04 6.93
C CYS A 120 -3.29 -0.16 7.58
N HIS A 121 -3.73 -1.09 6.75
CA HIS A 121 -4.39 -2.31 7.20
C HIS A 121 -3.60 -3.54 6.75
N ASP A 122 -3.24 -4.35 7.74
CA ASP A 122 -2.43 -5.57 7.62
C ASP A 122 -1.06 -5.38 6.95
N TRP A 123 -0.30 -6.46 6.97
CA TRP A 123 1.08 -6.54 6.50
C TRP A 123 1.25 -6.05 5.05
N GLN A 124 0.24 -6.21 4.20
CA GLN A 124 0.23 -5.77 2.81
C GLN A 124 0.46 -4.26 2.64
N THR A 125 0.22 -3.47 3.69
CA THR A 125 0.44 -2.02 3.66
C THR A 125 1.48 -1.55 4.68
N ALA A 126 2.14 -2.47 5.38
CA ALA A 126 3.06 -2.11 6.45
C ALA A 126 4.34 -1.41 5.95
N PHE A 127 4.68 -1.58 4.67
CA PHE A 127 5.79 -0.86 4.01
C PHE A 127 5.59 0.65 3.93
N ILE A 128 4.35 1.14 4.04
CA ILE A 128 4.04 2.57 4.00
C ILE A 128 4.83 3.34 5.04
N ALA A 129 4.97 2.83 6.26
CA ALA A 129 5.67 3.52 7.33
C ALA A 129 7.15 3.78 7.04
N PRO A 130 8.00 2.75 6.80
CA PRO A 130 9.40 2.99 6.48
C PRO A 130 9.57 3.80 5.19
N LEU A 131 8.76 3.53 4.16
CA LEU A 131 8.80 4.34 2.92
C LEU A 131 8.51 5.81 3.20
N TYR A 132 7.45 6.09 3.96
CA TYR A 132 7.02 7.44 4.27
C TYR A 132 8.12 8.22 4.97
N TRP A 133 8.69 7.68 6.05
CA TRP A 133 9.70 8.37 6.85
C TRP A 133 11.04 8.50 6.13
N ASP A 134 11.52 7.42 5.50
CA ASP A 134 12.88 7.41 4.92
C ASP A 134 12.93 8.07 3.54
N ILE A 135 11.85 8.01 2.77
CA ILE A 135 11.84 8.45 1.35
C ILE A 135 10.95 9.67 1.13
N TYR A 136 9.73 9.70 1.66
CA TYR A 136 8.72 10.69 1.24
C TYR A 136 8.65 11.94 2.11
N VAL A 137 8.95 11.84 3.40
CA VAL A 137 9.08 13.01 4.29
C VAL A 137 10.17 13.96 3.78
N PRO A 138 11.39 13.50 3.41
CA PRO A 138 12.40 14.36 2.79
C PRO A 138 11.95 15.00 1.46
N LYS A 139 11.01 14.37 0.76
CA LYS A 139 10.41 14.88 -0.50
C LYS A 139 9.24 15.85 -0.28
N GLY A 140 8.85 16.11 0.97
CA GLY A 140 7.81 17.08 1.33
C GLY A 140 6.43 16.49 1.62
N LEU A 141 6.26 15.17 1.58
CA LEU A 141 5.05 14.51 2.07
C LEU A 141 5.20 14.26 3.58
N ASN A 142 4.95 15.29 4.39
CA ASN A 142 5.30 15.30 5.82
C ASN A 142 4.14 15.70 6.75
N SER A 143 2.91 15.74 6.25
CA SER A 143 1.72 16.12 7.03
C SER A 143 1.10 14.97 7.81
N ALA A 144 1.25 13.74 7.33
CA ALA A 144 0.50 12.60 7.82
C ALA A 144 1.11 11.97 9.09
N ARG A 145 0.23 11.54 9.99
CA ARG A 145 0.49 10.47 10.96
C ARG A 145 0.14 9.13 10.34
N ILE A 146 0.80 8.07 10.77
CA ILE A 146 0.54 6.70 10.28
C ILE A 146 -0.15 5.91 11.37
N CYS A 147 -1.29 5.33 11.04
CA CYS A 147 -2.02 4.38 11.89
C CYS A 147 -1.94 3.00 11.24
N PHE A 148 -1.65 1.96 12.03
CA PHE A 148 -1.57 0.60 11.53
C PHE A 148 -2.57 -0.29 12.29
N THR A 149 -3.29 -1.14 11.57
CA THR A 149 -4.19 -2.14 12.16
C THR A 149 -3.88 -3.51 11.59
N CYS A 150 -3.47 -4.43 12.47
CA CYS A 150 -3.30 -5.84 12.18
C CYS A 150 -4.60 -6.58 12.49
N HIS A 151 -5.17 -7.26 11.51
CA HIS A 151 -6.35 -8.11 11.63
C HIS A 151 -5.97 -9.58 11.72
N ASN A 152 -4.81 -9.97 11.18
CA ASN A 152 -4.33 -11.35 11.21
C ASN A 152 -2.85 -11.45 11.61
N PHE A 153 -2.59 -12.08 12.76
CA PHE A 153 -1.22 -12.31 13.25
C PHE A 153 -0.54 -13.55 12.65
N GLU A 154 -1.27 -14.41 11.93
CA GLU A 154 -0.71 -15.62 11.29
C GLU A 154 0.17 -15.27 10.09
N TYR A 155 -0.20 -14.23 9.33
CA TYR A 155 0.52 -13.81 8.12
C TYR A 155 1.20 -12.46 8.36
N GLN A 156 2.51 -12.51 8.55
CA GLN A 156 3.30 -11.34 8.96
C GLN A 156 4.10 -10.70 7.81
N GLY A 157 3.91 -11.19 6.58
CA GLY A 157 4.62 -10.67 5.41
C GLY A 157 6.13 -10.79 5.57
N THR A 158 6.64 -11.98 5.91
CA THR A 158 8.08 -12.16 6.09
C THR A 158 8.78 -12.44 4.76
N ALA A 159 9.96 -11.88 4.58
CA ALA A 159 10.81 -12.12 3.41
C ALA A 159 12.29 -11.92 3.78
N PRO A 160 13.25 -12.35 2.94
CA PRO A 160 14.64 -11.95 3.07
C PRO A 160 14.75 -10.42 3.13
N ALA A 161 15.61 -9.88 4.00
CA ALA A 161 15.74 -8.44 4.19
C ALA A 161 16.07 -7.68 2.89
N SER A 162 16.82 -8.32 1.98
CA SER A 162 17.18 -7.75 0.68
C SER A 162 15.96 -7.39 -0.19
N GLU A 163 14.80 -8.00 0.01
CA GLU A 163 13.58 -7.66 -0.74
C GLU A 163 13.08 -6.24 -0.46
N LEU A 164 13.51 -5.61 0.65
CA LEU A 164 13.23 -4.19 0.91
C LEU A 164 13.87 -3.26 -0.13
N GLU A 165 15.03 -3.65 -0.68
CA GLU A 165 15.78 -2.84 -1.64
C GLU A 165 15.05 -2.70 -2.98
N SER A 166 14.20 -3.67 -3.31
CA SER A 166 13.34 -3.60 -4.50
C SER A 166 12.44 -2.39 -4.48
N CYS A 167 11.87 -2.06 -3.32
CA CYS A 167 11.12 -0.82 -3.13
C CYS A 167 12.00 0.35 -2.64
N GLY A 168 13.32 0.25 -2.78
CA GLY A 168 14.31 1.30 -2.51
C GLY A 168 14.51 1.67 -1.05
N LEU A 169 14.10 0.79 -0.12
CA LEU A 169 14.43 0.91 1.29
C LEU A 169 15.83 0.31 1.55
N ASP A 170 16.52 0.85 2.56
CA ASP A 170 17.82 0.32 3.00
C ASP A 170 17.61 -0.90 3.92
N SER A 171 17.91 -2.09 3.38
CA SER A 171 17.76 -3.36 4.11
C SER A 171 18.65 -3.44 5.35
N HIS A 172 19.86 -2.88 5.31
CA HIS A 172 20.80 -2.90 6.43
C HIS A 172 20.32 -1.98 7.56
N HIS A 173 19.73 -0.84 7.22
CA HIS A 173 19.15 0.06 8.21
C HIS A 173 17.92 -0.54 8.90
N LEU A 174 17.05 -1.21 8.13
CA LEU A 174 15.77 -1.73 8.63
C LEU A 174 15.83 -3.14 9.21
N ASN A 175 16.78 -3.98 8.80
CA ASN A 175 16.96 -5.32 9.34
C ASN A 175 17.72 -5.30 10.67
N ARG A 176 17.11 -4.69 11.68
CA ARG A 176 17.61 -4.63 13.05
C ARG A 176 16.55 -5.07 14.07
N PRO A 177 16.96 -5.59 15.25
CA PRO A 177 16.03 -6.07 16.26
C PRO A 177 14.99 -5.05 16.72
N ASP A 178 15.34 -3.76 16.74
CA ASP A 178 14.48 -2.64 17.13
C ASP A 178 13.67 -2.05 15.97
N ARG A 179 13.81 -2.63 14.77
CA ARG A 179 13.12 -2.27 13.53
C ARG A 179 12.41 -3.51 12.99
N MET A 180 12.56 -3.80 11.70
CA MET A 180 11.79 -4.82 10.99
C MET A 180 12.38 -6.23 11.05
N GLN A 181 13.53 -6.46 11.71
CA GLN A 181 14.13 -7.80 11.75
C GLN A 181 13.21 -8.82 12.42
N ASP A 182 13.06 -9.98 11.79
CA ASP A 182 12.29 -11.08 12.36
C ASP A 182 12.94 -11.61 13.65
N ASN A 183 12.10 -11.97 14.64
CA ASN A 183 12.60 -12.40 15.95
C ASN A 183 13.23 -13.81 15.94
N SER A 184 12.97 -14.60 14.89
CA SER A 184 13.42 -15.99 14.76
C SER A 184 14.45 -16.20 13.64
N ALA A 185 14.39 -15.37 12.59
CA ALA A 185 15.26 -15.45 11.42
C ALA A 185 15.90 -14.08 11.11
N HIS A 186 17.12 -13.85 11.60
CA HIS A 186 17.79 -12.54 11.54
C HIS A 186 18.14 -12.04 10.12
N ASP A 187 18.15 -12.91 9.12
CA ASP A 187 18.31 -12.57 7.71
C ASP A 187 16.99 -12.14 7.04
N ARG A 188 15.88 -12.26 7.77
CA ARG A 188 14.53 -11.93 7.30
C ARG A 188 13.97 -10.73 8.03
N VAL A 189 13.02 -10.09 7.36
CA VAL A 189 12.21 -9.02 7.94
C VAL A 189 10.79 -9.50 8.17
N ASN A 190 10.15 -8.88 9.14
CA ASN A 190 8.77 -9.04 9.51
C ASN A 190 8.09 -7.69 9.31
N SER A 191 7.24 -7.60 8.29
CA SER A 191 6.65 -6.34 7.89
C SER A 191 5.71 -5.74 8.96
N VAL A 192 5.16 -6.54 9.87
CA VAL A 192 4.25 -6.06 10.94
C VAL A 192 5.00 -5.50 12.14
N LYS A 193 6.30 -5.79 12.24
CA LYS A 193 7.19 -5.26 13.26
C LYS A 193 7.67 -3.87 12.84
N VAL A 194 6.78 -2.89 12.99
CA VAL A 194 7.05 -1.49 12.64
C VAL A 194 7.04 -0.65 13.91
N TYR A 195 8.17 0.03 14.19
CA TYR A 195 8.34 0.98 15.29
C TYR A 195 8.97 2.28 14.79
#